data_AF-A0A8T3SAD1-F1
#
_entry.id   AF-A0A8T3SAD1-F1
#
_cell.length_a   1.000
_cell.length_b   1.000
_cell.length_c   1.000
_cell.angle_alpha   90.00
_cell.angle_beta   90.00
_cell.angle_gamma   90.00
#
_symmetry.space_group_name_H-M   'P 1'
#
loop_
_entity.id
_entity.type
_entity.pdbx_description
1 polymer ?
#
loop_
_entity_poly.entity_id
_entity_poly.type
_entity_poly.pdbx_seq_one_letter_code
_entity_poly.pdbx_strand_id
1 'polypeptide(L)'
;MREVESGFRYTPTTTFETFPFPHPTDEQRDAIAAAAKRLDELREGWLNPAGASPEELEQRTLTKLYNAMPSWLRDSHTTLDHAVLTAYGWPPDMTDDDLLGHLLDLNLLRSAVTASPATS
;
A
#
# COMPACT_ATOMS: atom_id res chain seq x y z
N MET A 1 -18.50 24.09 -14.14
CA MET A 1 -18.19 23.86 -12.71
C MET A 1 -17.91 22.37 -12.58
N ARG A 2 -16.63 21.97 -12.52
CA ARG A 2 -16.24 20.56 -12.30
C ARG A 2 -15.83 20.46 -10.84
N GLU A 3 -16.72 19.95 -10.00
CA GLU A 3 -16.35 19.50 -8.67
C GLU A 3 -15.62 18.17 -8.84
N VAL A 4 -14.30 18.20 -8.63
CA VAL A 4 -13.48 16.99 -8.50
C VAL A 4 -13.45 16.65 -7.02
N GLU A 5 -14.60 16.27 -6.46
CA GLU A 5 -14.67 15.68 -5.12
C GLU A 5 -14.43 14.17 -5.21
N SER A 6 -13.17 13.79 -5.37
CA SER A 6 -12.72 12.46 -4.98
C SER A 6 -11.35 12.58 -4.32
N GLY A 7 -11.32 13.36 -3.23
CA GLY A 7 -10.20 13.36 -2.33
C GLY A 7 -10.39 12.20 -1.36
N PHE A 8 -9.68 11.09 -1.57
CA PHE A 8 -9.51 10.08 -0.52
C PHE A 8 -9.09 10.80 0.78
N ARG A 9 -9.99 10.90 1.76
CA ARG A 9 -9.68 11.49 3.06
C ARG A 9 -9.09 10.41 3.95
N TYR A 10 -7.77 10.42 4.09
CA TYR A 10 -7.08 9.57 5.05
C TYR A 10 -7.31 10.11 6.47
N THR A 11 -8.12 9.40 7.27
CA THR A 11 -8.28 9.71 8.70
C THR A 11 -7.63 8.56 9.48
N PRO A 12 -6.50 8.79 10.17
CA PRO A 12 -5.71 7.72 10.78
C PRO A 12 -6.51 6.81 11.72
N THR A 13 -7.40 7.40 12.52
CA THR A 13 -8.23 6.68 13.50
C THR A 13 -9.25 5.73 12.89
N THR A 14 -9.67 5.95 11.64
CA THR A 14 -10.65 5.11 10.95
C THR A 14 -10.06 4.29 9.81
N THR A 15 -8.82 4.59 9.38
CA THR A 15 -8.14 3.92 8.26
C THR A 15 -6.97 3.05 8.70
N PHE A 16 -6.17 3.49 9.68
CA PHE A 16 -4.98 2.76 10.14
C PHE A 16 -5.24 1.91 11.38
N GLU A 17 -5.88 2.50 12.39
CA GLU A 17 -6.05 1.84 13.71
C GLU A 17 -6.99 0.62 13.66
N THR A 18 -7.95 0.63 12.73
CA THR A 18 -8.90 -0.46 12.51
C THR A 18 -8.42 -1.46 11.46
N PHE A 19 -7.33 -1.17 10.74
CA PHE A 19 -6.87 -2.01 9.65
C PHE A 19 -6.38 -3.36 10.19
N PRO A 20 -6.89 -4.49 9.66
CA PRO A 20 -6.48 -5.81 10.09
C PRO A 20 -5.11 -6.14 9.52
N PHE A 21 -4.03 -5.70 10.17
CA PHE A 21 -2.67 -6.08 9.75
C PHE A 21 -2.42 -7.58 9.97
N PRO A 22 -1.67 -8.24 9.07
CA PRO A 22 -1.33 -9.65 9.23
C PRO A 22 -0.24 -9.82 10.30
N HIS A 23 -0.02 -11.06 10.74
CA HIS A 23 1.11 -11.43 11.59
C HIS A 23 2.17 -12.18 10.76
N PRO A 24 3.01 -11.47 9.98
CA PRO A 24 4.01 -12.11 9.12
C PRO A 24 5.11 -12.80 9.92
N THR A 25 5.60 -13.90 9.36
CA THR A 25 6.87 -14.54 9.77
C THR A 25 8.07 -13.63 9.51
N ASP A 26 9.23 -13.96 10.08
CA ASP A 26 10.48 -13.21 9.84
C ASP A 26 10.81 -13.10 8.35
N GLU A 27 10.72 -14.23 7.62
CA GLU A 27 10.98 -14.29 6.18
C GLU A 27 10.00 -13.42 5.36
N GLN A 28 8.71 -13.41 5.72
CA GLN A 28 7.72 -12.56 5.06
C GLN A 28 7.97 -11.09 5.34
N ARG A 29 8.38 -10.72 6.55
CA ARG A 29 8.76 -9.32 6.85
C ARG A 29 9.97 -8.89 6.03
N ASP A 30 10.97 -9.75 5.89
CA ASP A 30 12.16 -9.46 5.10
C ASP A 30 11.82 -9.30 3.63
N ALA A 31 10.91 -10.12 3.09
CA ALA A 31 10.40 -10.00 1.73
C ALA A 31 9.66 -8.67 1.50
N ILE A 32 8.76 -8.28 2.42
CA ILE A 32 8.05 -7.00 2.36
C ILE A 32 9.05 -5.83 2.46
N ALA A 33 10.02 -5.91 3.38
CA ALA A 33 11.03 -4.88 3.56
C ALA A 33 11.90 -4.70 2.31
N ALA A 34 12.32 -5.81 1.68
CA ALA A 34 13.09 -5.77 0.44
C ALA A 34 12.29 -5.15 -0.72
N ALA A 35 11.03 -5.52 -0.88
CA ALA A 35 10.15 -4.96 -1.92
C ALA A 35 9.89 -3.46 -1.69
N ALA A 36 9.60 -3.06 -0.45
CA ALA A 36 9.38 -1.66 -0.08
C ALA A 36 10.65 -0.81 -0.30
N LYS A 37 11.82 -1.31 0.10
CA LYS A 37 13.10 -0.65 -0.15
C LYS A 37 13.37 -0.47 -1.64
N ARG A 38 13.11 -1.50 -2.44
CA ARG A 38 13.29 -1.44 -3.90
C ARG A 38 12.41 -0.36 -4.54
N LEU A 39 11.16 -0.27 -4.11
CA LEU A 39 10.22 0.76 -4.56
C LEU A 39 10.68 2.17 -4.17
N ASP A 40 11.20 2.33 -2.95
CA ASP A 40 11.76 3.60 -2.47
C ASP A 40 12.97 4.04 -3.31
N GLU A 41 13.93 3.14 -3.54
CA GLU A 41 15.11 3.41 -4.39
C GLU A 41 14.74 3.83 -5.82
N LEU A 42 13.70 3.22 -6.39
CA LEU A 42 13.20 3.58 -7.72
C LEU A 42 12.53 4.95 -7.74
N ARG A 43 11.77 5.30 -6.70
CA ARG A 43 11.17 6.63 -6.57
C ARG A 43 12.26 7.67 -6.40
N GLU A 44 13.22 7.43 -5.53
CA GLU A 44 14.36 8.32 -5.31
C GLU A 44 15.17 8.54 -6.59
N GLY A 45 15.47 7.48 -7.33
CA GLY A 45 16.18 7.60 -8.62
C GLY A 45 15.41 8.38 -9.69
N TRP A 46 14.07 8.32 -9.65
CA TRP A 46 13.23 9.12 -10.55
C TRP A 46 13.09 10.58 -10.09
N LEU A 47 13.03 10.81 -8.77
CA LEU A 47 12.94 12.14 -8.17
C LEU A 47 14.25 12.91 -8.33
N ASN A 48 15.37 12.22 -8.15
CA ASN A 48 16.72 12.80 -8.08
C ASN A 48 17.68 12.15 -9.10
N PRO A 49 17.39 12.20 -10.41
CA PRO A 49 18.28 11.63 -11.42
C PRO A 49 19.61 12.39 -11.49
N ALA A 50 20.72 11.64 -11.53
CA ALA A 50 22.06 12.21 -11.59
C ALA A 50 22.24 13.06 -12.86
N GLY A 51 22.64 14.31 -12.69
CA GLY A 51 22.89 15.24 -13.80
C GLY A 51 21.66 15.98 -14.33
N ALA A 52 20.50 15.87 -13.66
CA ALA A 52 19.32 16.65 -14.04
C ALA A 52 19.50 18.14 -13.75
N SER A 53 19.00 18.95 -14.68
CA SER A 53 18.89 20.39 -14.53
C SER A 53 17.81 20.78 -13.51
N PRO A 54 17.87 21.99 -12.93
CA PRO A 54 16.82 22.49 -12.05
C PRO A 54 15.42 22.47 -12.68
N GLU A 55 15.31 22.77 -13.97
CA GLU A 55 14.05 22.75 -14.72
C GLU A 55 13.45 21.34 -14.83
N GLU A 56 14.30 20.32 -14.99
CA GLU A 56 13.85 18.93 -15.01
C GLU A 56 13.38 18.48 -13.63
N LEU A 57 14.06 18.89 -12.55
CA LEU A 57 13.68 18.56 -11.18
C LEU A 57 12.30 19.12 -10.78
N GLU A 58 11.89 20.28 -11.30
CA GLU A 58 10.51 20.79 -11.13
C GLU A 58 9.44 19.87 -11.74
N GLN A 59 9.82 19.06 -12.73
CA GLN A 59 8.97 18.04 -13.33
C GLN A 59 9.01 16.71 -12.59
N ARG A 60 9.97 16.50 -11.69
CA ARG A 60 10.13 15.28 -10.90
C ARG A 60 9.40 15.37 -9.56
N THR A 61 8.07 15.33 -9.60
CA THR A 61 7.24 15.24 -8.39
C THR A 61 6.53 13.88 -8.29
N LEU A 62 6.30 13.38 -7.06
CA LEU A 62 5.56 12.14 -6.85
C LEU A 62 4.19 12.18 -7.54
N THR A 63 3.47 13.31 -7.49
CA THR A 63 2.20 13.46 -8.20
C THR A 63 2.34 13.17 -9.69
N LYS A 64 3.37 13.70 -10.36
CA LYS A 64 3.61 13.45 -11.79
C LYS A 64 4.00 11.99 -12.06
N LEU A 65 4.82 11.40 -11.18
CA LEU A 65 5.20 9.98 -11.27
C LEU A 65 3.98 9.06 -11.20
N TYR A 66 3.11 9.27 -10.22
CA TYR A 66 1.91 8.45 -10.03
C TYR A 66 0.84 8.69 -11.10
N ASN A 67 0.76 9.90 -11.67
CA ASN A 67 -0.11 10.16 -12.81
C ASN A 67 0.38 9.47 -14.09
N ALA A 68 1.69 9.42 -14.32
CA ALA A 68 2.26 8.74 -15.48
C ALA A 68 2.24 7.21 -15.33
N MET A 69 2.35 6.71 -14.09
CA MET A 69 2.32 5.29 -13.72
C MET A 69 3.12 4.39 -14.69
N PRO A 70 4.44 4.62 -14.82
CA PRO A 70 5.30 3.81 -15.70
C PRO A 70 5.29 2.34 -15.28
N SER A 71 5.58 1.43 -16.22
CA SER A 71 5.52 -0.02 -15.98
C SER A 71 6.35 -0.45 -14.78
N TRP A 72 7.59 0.04 -14.66
CA TRP A 72 8.46 -0.27 -13.51
C TRP A 72 7.84 0.09 -12.15
N LEU A 73 7.03 1.16 -12.08
CA LEU A 73 6.36 1.57 -10.85
C LEU A 73 5.23 0.61 -10.54
N ARG A 74 4.43 0.26 -11.55
CA ARG A 74 3.36 -0.73 -11.44
C ARG A 74 3.92 -2.09 -10.99
N ASP A 75 4.93 -2.59 -11.67
CA ASP A 75 5.56 -3.89 -11.39
C ASP A 75 6.14 -3.93 -9.96
N SER A 76 6.70 -2.81 -9.49
CA SER A 76 7.22 -2.69 -8.13
C SER A 76 6.11 -2.70 -7.07
N HIS A 77 4.99 -2.02 -7.35
CA HIS A 77 3.80 -2.09 -6.49
C HIS A 77 3.21 -3.51 -6.48
N THR A 78 3.04 -4.14 -7.64
CA THR A 78 2.58 -5.54 -7.74
C THR A 78 3.46 -6.49 -6.93
N THR A 79 4.78 -6.31 -6.98
CA THR A 79 5.72 -7.13 -6.18
C THR A 79 5.50 -6.92 -4.68
N LEU A 80 5.33 -5.68 -4.23
CA LEU A 80 5.06 -5.37 -2.83
C LEU A 80 3.70 -5.92 -2.39
N ASP A 81 2.66 -5.74 -3.21
CA ASP A 81 1.32 -6.23 -2.95
C ASP A 81 1.30 -7.74 -2.83
N HIS A 82 1.99 -8.48 -3.71
CA HIS A 82 2.11 -9.94 -3.61
C HIS A 82 2.78 -10.39 -2.31
N ALA A 83 3.82 -9.68 -1.86
CA ALA A 83 4.49 -9.99 -0.60
C ALA A 83 3.55 -9.75 0.61
N VAL A 84 2.75 -8.68 0.55
CA VAL A 84 1.74 -8.38 1.57
C VAL A 84 0.61 -9.42 1.55
N LEU A 85 0.05 -9.75 0.38
CA LEU A 85 -0.98 -10.80 0.23
C LEU A 85 -0.48 -12.15 0.75
N THR A 86 0.78 -12.49 0.48
CA THR A 86 1.40 -13.69 1.04
C THR A 86 1.45 -13.65 2.58
N ALA A 87 1.71 -12.49 3.19
CA ALA A 87 1.65 -12.33 4.64
C ALA A 87 0.22 -12.45 5.20
N TYR A 88 -0.79 -12.07 4.43
CA TYR A 88 -2.19 -12.34 4.73
C TYR A 88 -2.61 -13.81 4.53
N GLY A 89 -1.77 -14.62 3.87
CA GLY A 89 -2.12 -15.98 3.47
C GLY A 89 -3.07 -16.02 2.27
N TRP A 90 -3.09 -14.96 1.47
CA TRP A 90 -4.01 -14.74 0.36
C TRP A 90 -3.34 -14.97 -1.00
N PRO A 91 -4.07 -15.51 -2.00
CA PRO A 91 -3.55 -15.70 -3.34
C PRO A 91 -3.23 -14.34 -4.01
N PRO A 92 -2.08 -14.21 -4.70
CA PRO A 92 -1.63 -12.95 -5.29
C PRO A 92 -2.44 -12.55 -6.54
N ASP A 93 -3.20 -13.46 -7.13
CA ASP A 93 -3.99 -13.27 -8.36
C ASP A 93 -5.48 -12.96 -8.08
N MET A 94 -5.83 -12.61 -6.85
CA MET A 94 -7.20 -12.22 -6.49
C MET A 94 -7.64 -10.89 -7.11
N THR A 95 -8.94 -10.75 -7.33
CA THR A 95 -9.52 -9.49 -7.81
C THR A 95 -9.63 -8.46 -6.68
N ASP A 96 -9.72 -7.18 -7.04
CA ASP A 96 -9.91 -6.10 -6.06
C ASP A 96 -11.19 -6.30 -5.22
N ASP A 97 -12.26 -6.83 -5.83
CA ASP A 97 -13.52 -7.12 -5.13
C ASP A 97 -13.35 -8.23 -4.08
N ASP A 98 -12.58 -9.27 -4.40
CA ASP A 98 -12.28 -10.35 -3.47
C ASP A 98 -11.39 -9.86 -2.32
N LEU A 99 -10.39 -9.02 -2.63
CA LEU A 99 -9.53 -8.38 -1.63
C LEU A 99 -10.35 -7.55 -0.64
N LEU A 100 -11.28 -6.74 -1.15
CA LEU A 100 -12.18 -5.93 -0.31
C LEU A 100 -13.08 -6.80 0.57
N GLY A 101 -13.61 -7.90 0.03
CA GLY A 101 -14.39 -8.87 0.79
C GLY A 101 -13.60 -9.48 1.94
N HIS A 102 -12.38 -9.93 1.68
CA HIS A 102 -11.51 -10.50 2.70
C HIS A 102 -11.12 -9.50 3.80
N LEU A 103 -10.84 -8.24 3.44
CA LEU A 103 -10.56 -7.18 4.40
C LEU A 103 -11.78 -6.86 5.27
N LEU A 104 -12.98 -6.86 4.69
CA LEU A 104 -14.24 -6.67 5.43
C LEU A 104 -14.45 -7.80 6.45
N ASP A 105 -14.29 -9.05 6.04
CA ASP A 105 -14.43 -10.21 6.92
C ASP A 105 -13.45 -10.14 8.11
N LEU A 106 -12.17 -9.82 7.86
CA LEU A 106 -11.19 -9.63 8.92
C LEU A 106 -11.56 -8.49 9.88
N ASN A 107 -12.09 -7.38 9.36
CA ASN A 107 -12.51 -6.27 10.19
C ASN A 107 -13.72 -6.62 11.08
N LEU A 108 -14.69 -7.37 10.53
CA LEU A 108 -15.84 -7.86 11.30
C LEU A 108 -15.41 -8.86 12.39
N LEU A 109 -14.50 -9.79 12.08
CA LEU A 109 -13.95 -10.74 13.05
C LEU A 109 -13.22 -10.02 14.19
N ARG A 110 -12.37 -9.03 13.89
CA ARG A 110 -11.64 -8.26 14.91
C ARG A 110 -12.55 -7.38 15.73
N SER A 111 -13.56 -6.76 15.12
CA SER A 111 -14.57 -5.95 15.84
C SER A 111 -15.38 -6.80 16.82
N ALA A 112 -15.69 -8.05 16.46
CA ALA A 112 -16.35 -9.00 17.37
C ALA A 112 -15.43 -9.41 18.55
N VAL A 113 -14.13 -9.55 18.32
CA VAL A 113 -13.14 -9.85 19.38
C VAL A 113 -12.91 -8.66 20.32
N THR A 114 -12.81 -7.43 19.80
CA THR A 114 -12.56 -6.23 20.61
C THR A 114 -13.81 -5.73 21.34
N ALA A 115 -15.01 -5.98 20.81
CA ALA A 115 -16.29 -5.68 21.47
C ALA A 115 -16.64 -6.64 22.62
N SER A 116 -15.77 -7.62 22.95
CA SER A 116 -15.96 -8.55 24.04
C SER A 116 -15.05 -8.22 25.24
N PRO A 117 -15.42 -7.27 26.12
CA PRO A 117 -14.71 -7.07 27.38
C PRO A 117 -15.22 -8.03 28.48
N ALA A 118 -14.28 -8.72 29.12
CA ALA A 118 -14.32 -9.29 30.47
C ALA A 118 -15.49 -10.22 30.87
N THR A 119 -15.21 -11.51 30.94
CA THR A 119 -15.84 -12.40 31.94
C THR A 119 -14.74 -13.16 32.68
N SER A 120 -14.34 -12.63 33.84
CA SER A 120 -13.81 -13.37 34.99
C SER A 120 -13.91 -12.48 36.23
#